data_AF-A0A3D1IU87-F1
#
_entry.id   AF-A0A3D1IU87-F1
#
_cell.length_a   1.000
_cell.length_b   1.000
_cell.length_c   1.000
_cell.angle_alpha   90.00
_cell.angle_beta   90.00
_cell.angle_gamma   90.00
#
_symmetry.space_group_name_H-M   'P 1'
#
loop_
_entity.id
_entity.type
_entity.pdbx_description
1 polymer ?
#
loop_
_entity_poly.entity_id
_entity_poly.type
_entity_poly.pdbx_seq_one_letter_code
_entity_poly.pdbx_strand_id
1 'polypeptide(L)'
;MWPNARISVMGGDQAASVLATVKRDGIEGKGGAWSAAEEEAFKQPIKDQYEHQGHPYFASARLWDDGVIDPADTRMVLGLGLSASLNAPIPDTKFGLFRM
;
A
#
# COMPACT_ATOMS: atom_id res chain seq x y z
N MET A 1 -10.87 5.23 4.03
CA MET A 1 -9.72 5.66 3.20
C MET A 1 -10.02 7.00 2.51
N TRP A 2 -9.03 7.85 2.20
CA TRP A 2 -9.25 9.04 1.34
C TRP A 2 -9.02 8.71 -0.14
N PRO A 3 -9.56 9.50 -1.10
CA PRO A 3 -9.47 9.20 -2.54
C PRO A 3 -8.04 9.32 -3.11
N ASN A 4 -7.18 10.09 -2.46
CA ASN A 4 -5.77 10.27 -2.84
C ASN A 4 -4.82 9.28 -2.14
N ALA A 5 -5.31 8.44 -1.23
CA ALA A 5 -4.47 7.47 -0.53
C ALA A 5 -3.97 6.38 -1.49
N ARG A 6 -2.89 5.70 -1.10
CA ARG A 6 -2.39 4.48 -1.76
C ARG A 6 -2.04 3.45 -0.69
N ILE A 7 -2.36 2.19 -0.94
CA ILE A 7 -2.05 1.08 -0.02
C ILE A 7 -1.38 -0.07 -0.75
N SER A 8 -0.21 -0.49 -0.28
CA SER A 8 0.56 -1.59 -0.85
C SER A 8 1.61 -2.06 0.16
N VAL A 9 2.22 -3.21 -0.09
CA VAL A 9 3.30 -3.75 0.77
C VAL A 9 4.53 -2.83 0.81
N MET A 10 4.76 -2.09 -0.28
CA MET A 10 5.79 -1.05 -0.42
C MET A 10 5.39 -0.11 -1.58
N GLY A 11 6.08 1.02 -1.76
CA GLY A 11 5.82 1.93 -2.89
C GLY A 11 6.10 1.28 -4.24
N GLY A 12 5.31 1.61 -5.27
CA GLY A 12 5.47 1.01 -6.61
C GLY A 12 6.84 1.23 -7.23
N ASP A 13 7.39 2.44 -7.12
CA ASP A 13 8.75 2.74 -7.58
C ASP A 13 9.82 1.97 -6.82
N GLN A 14 9.62 1.75 -5.52
CA GLN A 14 10.51 0.96 -4.69
C GLN A 14 10.50 -0.51 -5.13
N ALA A 15 9.30 -1.09 -5.32
CA ALA A 15 9.15 -2.46 -5.80
C ALA A 15 9.80 -2.67 -7.18
N ALA A 16 9.52 -1.76 -8.12
CA ALA A 16 10.09 -1.81 -9.47
C ALA A 16 11.62 -1.68 -9.43
N SER A 17 12.16 -0.80 -8.58
CA SER A 17 13.61 -0.61 -8.44
C SER A 17 14.29 -1.85 -7.85
N VAL A 18 13.77 -2.41 -6.76
CA VAL A 18 14.34 -3.61 -6.12
C VAL A 18 14.33 -4.80 -7.07
N LEU A 19 13.21 -5.03 -7.76
CA LEU A 19 13.09 -6.13 -8.71
C LEU A 19 14.00 -5.94 -9.93
N ALA A 20 14.18 -4.70 -10.38
CA ALA A 20 15.13 -4.38 -11.45
C ALA A 20 16.58 -4.63 -11.02
N THR A 21 16.98 -4.24 -9.81
CA THR A 21 18.32 -4.52 -9.27
C THR A 21 18.62 -6.02 -9.28
N VAL A 22 17.71 -6.83 -8.72
CA VAL A 22 17.88 -8.30 -8.70
C VAL A 22 18.00 -8.88 -10.10
N LYS A 23 17.21 -8.36 -11.07
CA LYS A 23 17.26 -8.81 -12.46
C LYS A 23 18.56 -8.42 -13.15
N ARG A 24 19.05 -7.20 -12.94
CA ARG A 24 20.34 -6.72 -13.48
C ARG A 24 21.48 -7.61 -12.98
N ASP A 25 21.57 -7.81 -11.67
CA ASP A 25 22.62 -8.61 -11.05
C ASP A 25 22.63 -10.04 -11.62
N GLY A 26 21.45 -10.61 -11.89
CA GLY A 26 21.30 -11.92 -12.51
C GLY A 26 21.71 -11.99 -13.99
N ILE A 27 21.57 -10.91 -14.76
CA ILE A 27 21.99 -10.83 -16.17
C ILE A 27 23.50 -10.60 -16.27
N GLU A 28 24.00 -9.60 -15.54
CA GLU A 28 25.42 -9.24 -15.53
C GLU A 28 26.28 -10.35 -14.91
N GLY A 29 25.76 -11.04 -13.89
CA GLY A 29 26.41 -12.23 -13.32
C GLY A 29 26.56 -13.40 -14.30
N LYS A 30 25.84 -13.41 -15.42
CA LYS A 30 25.97 -14.39 -16.52
C LYS A 30 26.75 -13.85 -17.72
N GLY A 31 27.34 -12.67 -17.61
CA GLY A 31 28.08 -11.99 -18.68
C GLY A 31 27.20 -11.32 -19.74
N GLY A 32 25.90 -11.16 -19.48
CA GLY A 32 24.99 -10.40 -20.33
C GLY A 32 25.05 -8.90 -20.06
N ALA A 33 24.43 -8.10 -20.92
CA ALA A 33 24.20 -6.67 -20.71
C ALA A 33 22.69 -6.39 -20.74
N TRP A 34 22.26 -5.42 -19.93
CA TRP A 34 20.86 -5.02 -19.86
C TRP A 34 20.74 -3.51 -20.01
N SER A 35 20.12 -3.07 -21.11
CA SER A 35 20.03 -1.65 -21.43
C SER A 35 19.05 -0.92 -20.52
N ALA A 36 19.22 0.40 -20.39
CA ALA A 36 18.29 1.25 -19.65
C ALA A 36 16.86 1.21 -20.23
N ALA A 37 16.72 1.02 -21.54
CA ALA A 37 15.41 0.91 -22.19
C ALA A 37 14.70 -0.40 -21.80
N GLU A 38 15.43 -1.52 -21.75
CA GLU A 38 14.87 -2.79 -21.30
C GLU A 38 14.58 -2.81 -19.80
N GLU A 39 15.38 -2.10 -19.00
CA GLU A 39 15.12 -1.89 -17.58
C GLU A 39 13.83 -1.11 -17.37
N GLU A 40 13.63 0.00 -18.07
CA GLU A 40 12.42 0.80 -17.90
C GLU A 40 11.18 0.07 -18.42
N ALA A 41 11.30 -0.66 -19.54
CA ALA A 41 10.23 -1.54 -20.02
C ALA A 41 9.87 -2.66 -19.03
N PHE A 42 10.82 -3.11 -18.21
CA PHE A 42 10.57 -4.07 -17.15
C PHE A 42 9.93 -3.44 -15.90
N LYS A 43 10.35 -2.22 -15.53
CA LYS A 43 9.81 -1.49 -14.38
C LYS A 43 8.37 -1.03 -14.60
N GLN A 44 8.04 -0.57 -15.80
CA GLN A 44 6.73 0.02 -16.11
C GLN A 44 5.54 -0.88 -15.71
N PRO A 45 5.44 -2.16 -16.13
CA PRO A 45 4.30 -3.01 -15.75
C PRO A 45 4.20 -3.25 -14.24
N ILE A 46 5.33 -3.22 -13.50
CA ILE A 46 5.34 -3.33 -12.04
C ILE A 46 4.75 -2.06 -11.41
N LYS A 47 5.17 -0.89 -11.88
CA LYS A 47 4.61 0.41 -11.44
C LYS A 47 3.11 0.45 -11.69
N ASP A 48 2.67 0.05 -12.90
CA ASP A 48 1.26 0.03 -13.29
C ASP A 48 0.44 -0.93 -12.42
N GLN A 49 0.99 -2.11 -12.12
CA GLN A 49 0.34 -3.07 -11.22
C GLN A 49 0.14 -2.45 -9.82
N TYR A 50 1.17 -1.80 -9.27
CA TYR A 50 1.09 -1.20 -7.94
C TYR A 50 0.14 0.00 -7.90
N GLU A 51 0.10 0.80 -8.96
CA GLU A 51 -0.86 1.91 -9.05
C GLU A 51 -2.30 1.39 -9.13
N HIS A 52 -2.54 0.35 -9.95
CA HIS A 52 -3.86 -0.26 -10.07
C HIS A 52 -4.31 -0.91 -8.76
N GLN A 53 -3.47 -1.75 -8.16
CA GLN A 53 -3.82 -2.50 -6.95
C GLN A 53 -3.76 -1.66 -5.68
N GLY A 54 -3.00 -0.57 -5.69
CA GLY A 54 -2.90 0.37 -4.57
C GLY A 54 -3.95 1.47 -4.57
N HIS A 55 -4.74 1.59 -5.64
CA HIS A 55 -5.79 2.60 -5.74
C HIS A 55 -6.90 2.38 -4.70
N PRO A 56 -7.51 3.44 -4.12
CA PRO A 56 -8.51 3.26 -3.09
C PRO A 56 -9.73 2.45 -3.45
N TYR A 57 -10.18 2.54 -4.69
CA TYR A 57 -11.26 1.68 -5.19
C TYR A 57 -10.88 0.21 -5.27
N PHE A 58 -9.61 -0.12 -5.51
CA PHE A 58 -9.17 -1.52 -5.51
C PHE A 58 -9.25 -2.13 -4.11
N ALA A 59 -8.82 -1.38 -3.09
CA ALA A 59 -8.86 -1.78 -1.68
C ALA A 59 -10.30 -1.87 -1.16
N SER A 60 -11.10 -0.84 -1.38
CA SER A 60 -12.48 -0.77 -0.88
C SER A 60 -13.40 -1.81 -1.53
N ALA A 61 -13.18 -2.15 -2.82
CA ALA A 61 -13.87 -3.26 -3.49
C ALA A 61 -13.58 -4.64 -2.85
N ARG A 62 -12.59 -4.73 -1.96
CA ARG A 62 -12.17 -5.95 -1.25
C ARG A 62 -12.32 -5.85 0.27
N LEU A 63 -12.98 -4.78 0.75
CA LEU A 63 -13.20 -4.53 2.18
C LEU A 63 -11.89 -4.50 3.01
N TRP A 64 -10.79 -4.03 2.42
CA TRP A 64 -9.58 -3.73 3.20
C TRP A 64 -9.77 -2.47 4.06
N ASP A 65 -10.76 -1.66 3.69
CA ASP A 65 -11.28 -0.50 4.40
C ASP A 65 -12.81 -0.54 4.38
N ASP A 66 -13.45 0.17 5.31
CA ASP A 66 -14.92 0.29 5.39
C ASP A 66 -15.52 1.33 4.43
N GLY A 67 -14.71 1.90 3.53
CA GLY A 67 -15.16 2.88 2.55
C GLY A 67 -14.14 3.97 2.23
N VAL A 68 -14.23 4.48 1.00
CA VAL A 68 -13.57 5.72 0.58
C VAL A 68 -14.48 6.90 0.96
N ILE A 69 -13.95 7.87 1.71
CA ILE A 69 -14.69 9.05 2.18
C ILE A 69 -14.15 10.33 1.58
N ASP A 70 -14.99 11.36 1.45
CA ASP A 70 -14.52 12.72 1.16
C ASP A 70 -13.62 13.21 2.32
N PRO A 71 -12.42 13.74 2.04
CA PRO A 71 -11.58 14.33 3.08
C PRO A 71 -12.30 15.35 3.98
N ALA A 72 -13.23 16.14 3.44
CA ALA A 72 -14.01 17.12 4.19
C ALA A 72 -14.96 16.46 5.23
N ASP A 73 -15.41 15.23 4.96
CA ASP A 73 -16.34 14.49 5.84
C ASP A 73 -15.64 13.76 6.98
N THR A 74 -14.30 13.78 7.04
CA THR A 74 -13.50 13.04 8.04
C THR A 74 -13.99 13.29 9.47
N ARG A 75 -14.29 14.55 9.84
CA ARG A 75 -14.77 14.90 11.18
C ARG A 75 -16.13 14.24 11.49
N MET A 76 -17.05 14.28 10.53
CA MET A 76 -18.38 13.70 10.68
C MET A 76 -18.31 12.19 10.86
N VAL A 77 -17.57 11.52 9.96
CA VAL A 77 -17.41 10.05 9.98
C VAL A 77 -16.81 9.59 11.32
N LEU A 78 -15.74 10.25 11.80
CA LEU A 78 -15.13 9.93 13.09
C LEU A 78 -16.08 10.19 14.27
N GLY A 79 -16.82 11.30 14.24
CA GLY A 79 -17.79 11.62 15.29
C GLY A 79 -18.88 10.56 15.43
N LEU A 80 -19.43 10.11 14.30
CA LEU A 80 -20.43 9.03 14.27
C LEU A 80 -19.84 7.69 14.72
N GLY A 81 -18.64 7.34 14.25
CA GLY A 81 -17.96 6.10 14.65
C GLY A 81 -17.69 6.03 16.16
N LEU A 82 -17.21 7.13 16.74
CA LEU A 82 -17.01 7.24 18.19
C LEU A 82 -18.33 7.11 18.94
N SER A 83 -19.37 7.85 18.54
CA SER A 83 -20.70 7.75 19.15
C SER A 83 -21.25 6.32 19.11
N ALA A 84 -21.05 5.59 18.01
CA ALA A 84 -21.47 4.20 17.87
C ALA A 84 -20.67 3.27 18.80
N SER A 85 -19.35 3.44 18.90
CA SER A 85 -18.48 2.61 19.74
C SER A 85 -18.81 2.67 21.25
N LEU A 86 -19.37 3.80 21.72
CA LEU A 86 -19.72 4.01 23.13
C LEU A 86 -20.93 3.18 23.60
N ASN A 87 -21.58 2.43 22.70
CA ASN A 87 -22.61 1.46 23.08
C ASN A 87 -22.02 0.18 23.71
N ALA A 88 -20.70 0.00 23.66
CA ALA A 88 -19.98 -1.09 24.34
C ALA A 88 -19.12 -0.55 25.50
N PRO A 89 -18.92 -1.32 26.59
CA PRO A 89 -18.01 -0.93 27.66
C PRO A 89 -16.57 -0.88 27.17
N ILE A 90 -15.78 0.05 27.70
CA ILE A 90 -14.36 0.19 27.39
C ILE A 90 -13.58 -0.83 28.24
N PRO A 91 -12.86 -1.80 27.64
CA PRO A 91 -12.13 -2.83 28.39
C PRO A 91 -10.75 -2.33 28.87
N ASP A 92 -10.25 -2.95 29.94
CA ASP A 92 -8.85 -2.78 30.36
C ASP A 92 -7.89 -3.39 29.33
N THR A 93 -6.79 -2.69 29.04
CA THR A 93 -5.77 -3.16 28.08
C THR A 93 -4.72 -4.03 28.76
N LYS A 94 -4.44 -5.20 28.18
CA LYS A 94 -3.34 -6.09 28.61
C LYS A 94 -2.31 -6.20 27.49
N PHE A 95 -1.09 -5.75 27.75
CA PHE A 95 0.00 -5.81 26.77
C PHE A 95 0.72 -7.17 26.81
N GLY A 96 1.31 -7.55 25.67
CA GLY A 96 2.27 -8.65 25.59
C GLY A 96 3.66 -8.24 26.08
N LEU A 97 4.68 -9.02 25.71
CA LEU A 97 6.07 -8.71 26.06
C LEU A 97 6.61 -7.57 25.22
N PHE A 98 7.21 -6.57 25.87
CA PHE A 98 8.01 -5.55 25.20
C PHE A 98 9.47 -6.03 25.12
N ARG A 99 10.04 -6.01 23.90
CA ARG A 99 11.48 -6.21 23.70
C ARG A 99 12.19 -4.90 24.05
N MET A 100 12.97 -4.92 25.13
CA MET A 100 13.81 -3.80 25.58
C MET A 100 15.16 -3.78 24.85
#